data_AF-A0ABD0MMZ5-F1
#
_entry.id   AF-A0ABD0MMZ5-F1
#
_cell.length_a   1.000
_cell.length_b   1.000
_cell.length_c   1.000
_cell.angle_alpha   90.00
_cell.angle_beta   90.00
_cell.angle_gamma   90.00
#
_symmetry.space_group_name_H-M   'P 1'
#
loop_
_entity.id
_entity.type
_entity.pdbx_description
1 polymer ?
#
loop_
_entity_poly.entity_id
_entity_poly.type
_entity_poly.pdbx_seq_one_letter_code
_entity_poly.pdbx_strand_id
1 'polypeptide(L)'
;MDQRKQRKELSQEIRKKIIDKHVKGKGYKTISKQLDVPVTTVAHIIQKFKIHGTVANLPGRGRRRKTDDKSKRRIIRMVTKEPRKTSKEIQGELDAQGTSVSDRTTCRCLSQSGLHGRRPRRKQIIKKPDWNTPNYMLTSHKASGRLYHGQMRQK
;
A
#
# COMPACT_ATOMS: atom_id res chain seq x y z
N MET A 1 -23.05 19.81 -30.37
CA MET A 1 -21.88 19.20 -29.70
C MET A 1 -22.12 17.71 -29.60
N ASP A 2 -21.29 16.91 -30.26
CA ASP A 2 -21.47 15.46 -30.35
C ASP A 2 -21.03 14.79 -29.03
N GLN A 3 -21.98 14.22 -28.28
CA GLN A 3 -21.67 13.61 -26.99
C GLN A 3 -20.98 12.25 -27.20
N ARG A 4 -19.66 12.20 -27.03
CA ARG A 4 -18.90 10.94 -27.07
C ARG A 4 -19.31 10.03 -25.91
N LYS A 5 -20.07 8.98 -26.22
CA LYS A 5 -20.43 7.91 -25.29
C LYS A 5 -19.16 7.24 -24.74
N GLN A 6 -18.99 7.23 -23.41
CA GLN A 6 -17.85 6.55 -22.78
C GLN A 6 -17.92 5.04 -23.02
N ARG A 7 -16.78 4.45 -23.41
CA ARG A 7 -16.64 3.00 -23.60
C ARG A 7 -16.61 2.33 -22.23
N LYS A 8 -17.67 1.59 -21.92
CA LYS A 8 -17.75 0.75 -20.72
C LYS A 8 -17.34 -0.68 -21.06
N GLU A 9 -16.72 -1.35 -20.10
CA GLU A 9 -16.46 -2.78 -20.22
C GLU A 9 -17.77 -3.57 -20.18
N LEU A 10 -17.80 -4.72 -20.85
CA LEU A 10 -18.94 -5.61 -20.85
C LEU A 10 -19.02 -6.34 -19.50
N SER A 11 -20.23 -6.47 -18.94
CA SER A 11 -20.42 -7.16 -17.67
C SER A 11 -19.98 -8.63 -17.75
N GLN A 12 -19.51 -9.17 -16.64
CA GLN A 12 -19.05 -10.57 -16.58
C GLN A 12 -20.17 -11.55 -16.95
N GLU A 13 -21.42 -11.25 -16.60
CA GLU A 13 -22.58 -12.06 -16.94
C GLU A 13 -22.78 -12.20 -18.46
N ILE A 14 -22.70 -11.10 -19.21
CA ILE A 14 -22.86 -11.14 -20.67
C ILE A 14 -21.69 -11.91 -21.29
N ARG A 15 -20.47 -11.73 -20.79
CA ARG A 15 -19.29 -12.49 -21.24
C ARG A 15 -19.45 -13.99 -21.01
N LYS A 16 -20.01 -14.40 -19.85
CA LYS A 16 -20.32 -15.81 -19.55
C LYS A 16 -21.35 -16.36 -20.53
N LYS A 17 -22.45 -15.63 -20.77
CA LYS A 17 -23.48 -15.99 -21.76
C LYS A 17 -22.91 -16.15 -23.18
N ILE A 18 -21.93 -15.33 -23.57
CA ILE A 18 -21.24 -15.46 -24.87
C ILE A 18 -20.51 -16.81 -24.96
N ILE A 19 -19.75 -17.16 -23.91
CA ILE A 19 -18.97 -18.40 -23.87
C ILE A 19 -19.89 -19.62 -23.81
N ASP A 20 -20.93 -19.60 -22.96
CA ASP A 20 -21.92 -20.68 -22.86
C ASP A 20 -22.59 -20.95 -24.22
N LYS A 21 -22.92 -19.90 -24.97
CA LYS A 21 -23.48 -20.04 -26.33
C LYS A 21 -22.46 -20.58 -27.33
N HIS A 22 -21.20 -20.20 -27.22
CA HIS A 22 -20.13 -20.69 -28.08
C HIS A 22 -19.84 -22.18 -27.82
N VAL A 23 -19.83 -22.61 -26.56
CA VAL A 23 -19.67 -24.02 -26.17
C VAL A 23 -20.82 -24.88 -26.71
N LYS A 24 -22.03 -24.31 -26.78
CA LYS A 24 -23.20 -24.93 -27.45
C LYS A 24 -23.12 -24.93 -28.99
N GLY A 25 -21.98 -24.56 -29.58
CA GLY A 25 -21.77 -24.58 -31.03
C GLY A 25 -22.40 -23.43 -31.82
N LYS A 26 -22.91 -22.37 -31.17
CA LYS A 26 -23.49 -21.23 -31.90
C LYS A 26 -22.41 -20.40 -32.60
N GLY A 27 -22.69 -19.99 -33.84
CA GLY A 27 -21.81 -19.12 -34.63
C GLY A 27 -21.72 -17.68 -34.11
N TYR A 28 -20.62 -16.98 -34.42
CA TYR A 28 -20.35 -15.63 -33.90
C TYR A 28 -21.43 -14.60 -34.25
N LYS A 29 -21.92 -14.58 -35.50
CA LYS A 29 -22.99 -13.66 -35.95
C LYS A 29 -24.29 -13.88 -35.18
N THR A 30 -24.63 -15.15 -34.90
CA THR A 30 -25.84 -15.53 -34.15
C THR A 30 -25.75 -15.08 -32.69
N ILE A 31 -24.59 -15.25 -32.05
CA ILE A 31 -24.35 -14.79 -30.68
C ILE A 31 -24.44 -13.26 -30.59
N SER A 32 -23.82 -12.58 -31.55
CA SER A 32 -23.82 -11.12 -31.67
C SER A 32 -25.25 -10.56 -31.74
N LYS A 33 -26.09 -11.07 -32.64
CA LYS A 33 -27.50 -10.66 -32.78
C LYS A 33 -28.32 -10.92 -31.52
N GLN A 34 -28.13 -12.08 -30.87
CA GLN A 34 -28.91 -12.45 -29.68
C GLN A 34 -28.57 -11.66 -28.41
N LEU A 35 -27.36 -11.10 -28.33
CA LEU A 35 -26.88 -10.39 -27.13
C LEU A 35 -26.66 -8.89 -27.38
N ASP A 36 -26.94 -8.41 -28.59
CA ASP A 36 -26.68 -7.04 -29.05
C ASP A 36 -25.23 -6.59 -28.78
N VAL A 37 -24.28 -7.47 -29.10
CA VAL A 37 -22.84 -7.21 -28.93
C VAL A 37 -22.17 -7.26 -30.31
N PRO A 38 -21.26 -6.34 -30.65
CA PRO A 38 -20.54 -6.39 -31.93
C PRO A 38 -19.81 -7.72 -32.12
N VAL A 39 -19.83 -8.25 -33.36
CA VAL A 39 -19.19 -9.53 -33.72
C VAL A 39 -17.69 -9.56 -33.33
N THR A 40 -16.99 -8.43 -33.48
CA THR A 40 -15.57 -8.29 -33.11
C THR A 40 -15.35 -8.48 -31.60
N THR A 41 -16.27 -7.97 -30.77
CA THR A 41 -16.22 -8.15 -29.32
C THR A 41 -16.46 -9.61 -28.93
N VAL A 42 -17.43 -10.28 -29.59
CA VAL A 42 -17.67 -11.72 -29.41
C VAL A 42 -16.41 -12.54 -29.74
N ALA A 43 -15.77 -12.25 -30.87
CA ALA A 43 -14.54 -12.91 -31.29
C ALA A 43 -13.39 -12.69 -30.29
N HIS A 44 -13.17 -11.45 -29.84
CA HIS A 44 -12.15 -11.14 -28.84
C HIS A 44 -12.38 -11.84 -27.50
N ILE A 45 -13.63 -11.95 -27.04
CA ILE A 45 -13.96 -12.67 -25.80
C ILE A 45 -13.60 -14.14 -25.92
N ILE A 46 -14.01 -14.77 -27.03
CA ILE A 46 -13.75 -16.19 -27.26
C ILE A 46 -12.26 -16.47 -27.42
N GLN A 47 -11.52 -15.61 -28.14
CA GLN A 47 -10.08 -15.73 -28.28
C GLN A 47 -9.37 -15.60 -26.93
N LYS A 48 -9.73 -14.61 -26.10
CA LYS A 48 -9.20 -14.47 -24.75
C LYS A 48 -9.50 -15.70 -23.89
N PHE A 49 -10.71 -16.23 -23.98
CA PHE A 49 -11.09 -17.43 -23.24
C PHE A 49 -10.27 -18.64 -23.67
N LYS A 50 -9.99 -18.82 -24.96
CA LYS A 50 -9.11 -19.90 -25.47
C LYS A 50 -7.67 -19.79 -24.94
N ILE A 51 -7.14 -18.56 -24.79
CA ILE A 51 -5.76 -18.34 -24.33
C ILE A 51 -5.65 -18.45 -22.80
N HIS A 52 -6.58 -17.84 -22.06
CA HIS A 52 -6.46 -17.65 -20.61
C HIS A 52 -7.41 -18.52 -19.79
N GLY A 53 -8.38 -19.19 -20.40
CA GLY A 53 -9.39 -20.02 -19.71
C GLY A 53 -10.35 -19.24 -18.81
N THR A 54 -10.32 -17.90 -18.83
CA THR A 54 -11.06 -17.05 -17.89
C THR A 54 -12.05 -16.14 -18.59
N VAL A 55 -13.23 -16.00 -17.98
CA VAL A 55 -14.29 -15.09 -18.45
C VAL A 55 -14.11 -13.67 -17.92
N ALA A 56 -13.52 -13.55 -16.73
CA ALA A 56 -13.24 -12.29 -16.08
C ALA A 56 -12.30 -11.41 -16.91
N ASN A 57 -12.43 -10.09 -16.78
CA ASN A 57 -11.42 -9.20 -17.32
C ASN A 57 -10.14 -9.35 -16.50
N LEU A 58 -9.03 -9.58 -17.20
CA LEU A 58 -7.72 -9.60 -16.59
C LEU A 58 -7.38 -8.20 -16.08
N PRO A 59 -6.82 -8.07 -14.87
CA PRO A 59 -6.32 -6.79 -14.43
C PRO A 59 -5.28 -6.29 -15.41
N GLY A 60 -5.35 -5.02 -15.77
CA GLY A 60 -4.30 -4.39 -16.56
C GLY A 60 -2.97 -4.46 -15.82
N ARG A 61 -1.87 -4.51 -16.57
CA ARG A 61 -0.51 -4.45 -15.99
C ARG A 61 -0.29 -3.21 -15.11
N GLY A 62 -1.05 -2.15 -15.35
CA GLY A 62 -0.88 -0.86 -14.69
C GLY A 62 0.38 -0.13 -15.18
N ARG A 63 0.69 0.99 -14.53
CA ARG A 63 1.86 1.81 -14.85
C ARG A 63 3.14 1.12 -14.34
N ARG A 64 4.14 0.98 -15.22
CA ARG A 64 5.47 0.45 -14.82
C ARG A 64 6.09 1.35 -13.74
N ARG A 65 6.67 0.74 -12.71
CA ARG A 65 7.40 1.45 -11.66
C ARG A 65 8.76 1.91 -12.20
N LYS A 66 9.26 3.05 -11.71
CA LYS A 66 10.64 3.51 -12.01
C LYS A 66 11.71 2.64 -11.34
N THR A 67 11.39 2.09 -10.17
CA THR A 67 12.28 1.18 -9.42
C THR A 67 12.00 -0.26 -9.84
N ASP A 68 13.03 -0.93 -10.35
CA ASP A 68 13.03 -2.37 -10.57
C ASP A 68 13.40 -3.15 -9.30
N ASP A 69 13.18 -4.46 -9.29
CA ASP A 69 13.56 -5.34 -8.19
C ASP A 69 15.07 -5.33 -7.94
N LYS A 70 15.89 -5.19 -9.00
CA LYS A 70 17.34 -5.02 -8.87
C LYS A 70 17.69 -3.75 -8.09
N SER A 71 17.08 -2.62 -8.46
CA SER A 71 17.28 -1.33 -7.79
C SER A 71 16.79 -1.38 -6.34
N LYS A 72 15.66 -2.04 -6.08
CA LYS A 72 15.15 -2.26 -4.72
C LYS A 72 16.15 -3.03 -3.85
N ARG A 73 16.67 -4.16 -4.34
CA ARG A 73 17.69 -4.95 -3.61
C ARG A 73 18.93 -4.12 -3.31
N ARG A 74 19.35 -3.29 -4.25
CA ARG A 74 20.50 -2.38 -4.07
C ARG A 74 20.23 -1.35 -2.97
N ILE A 75 19.06 -0.69 -3.00
CA ILE A 75 18.64 0.28 -1.97
C ILE A 75 18.71 -0.35 -0.58
N ILE A 76 18.15 -1.55 -0.43
CA ILE A 76 18.18 -2.29 0.83
C ILE A 76 19.62 -2.55 1.26
N ARG A 77 20.48 -3.02 0.35
CA ARG A 77 21.89 -3.29 0.65
C ARG A 77 22.66 -2.04 1.10
N MET A 78 22.42 -0.88 0.49
CA MET A 78 23.08 0.37 0.88
C MET A 78 22.73 0.76 2.31
N VAL A 79 21.45 0.64 2.70
CA VAL A 79 21.01 0.92 4.07
C VAL A 79 21.48 -0.14 5.06
N THR A 80 21.50 -1.41 4.68
CA THR A 80 22.01 -2.48 5.56
C THR A 80 23.51 -2.29 5.84
N LYS A 81 24.28 -1.86 4.83
CA LYS A 81 25.72 -1.58 5.00
C LYS A 81 25.94 -0.36 5.89
N GLU A 82 25.21 0.73 5.63
CA GLU A 82 25.36 2.01 6.34
C GLU A 82 23.98 2.54 6.78
N PRO A 83 23.48 2.13 7.97
CA PRO A 83 22.11 2.42 8.40
C PRO A 83 21.79 3.90 8.66
N ARG A 84 22.80 4.76 8.71
CA ARG A 84 22.65 6.21 8.92
C ARG A 84 22.56 7.01 7.62
N LYS A 85 22.73 6.37 6.46
CA LYS A 85 22.59 7.02 5.16
C LYS A 85 21.19 7.59 4.98
N THR A 86 21.15 8.83 4.54
CA THR A 86 19.92 9.55 4.24
C THR A 86 19.36 9.12 2.89
N SER A 87 18.05 9.33 2.69
CA SER A 87 17.39 9.00 1.43
C SER A 87 17.93 9.80 0.23
N LYS A 88 18.39 11.04 0.47
CA LYS A 88 19.00 11.91 -0.56
C LYS A 88 20.38 11.39 -1.00
N GLU A 89 21.20 10.94 -0.06
CA GLU A 89 22.50 10.33 -0.39
C GLU A 89 22.30 9.06 -1.20
N ILE A 90 21.34 8.22 -0.79
CA ILE A 90 20.96 7.01 -1.54
C ILE A 90 20.47 7.37 -2.94
N GLN A 91 19.67 8.44 -3.08
CA GLN A 91 19.22 8.91 -4.38
C GLN A 91 20.41 9.33 -5.25
N GLY A 92 21.36 10.11 -4.72
CA GLY A 92 22.56 10.52 -5.45
C GLY A 92 23.40 9.33 -5.93
N GLU A 93 23.58 8.31 -5.09
CA GLU A 93 24.27 7.06 -5.48
C GLU A 93 23.53 6.30 -6.59
N LEU A 94 22.19 6.30 -6.56
CA LEU A 94 21.38 5.68 -7.62
C LEU A 94 21.44 6.45 -8.93
N ASP A 95 21.45 7.78 -8.85
CA ASP A 95 21.57 8.67 -10.01
C ASP A 95 22.95 8.50 -10.66
N ALA A 96 24.03 8.43 -9.86
CA ALA A 96 25.39 8.15 -10.34
C ALA A 96 25.52 6.79 -11.05
N GLN A 97 24.66 5.83 -10.71
CA GLN A 97 24.61 4.50 -11.34
C GLN A 97 23.62 4.42 -12.51
N GLY A 98 23.04 5.56 -12.93
CA GLY A 98 22.14 5.65 -14.08
C GLY A 98 20.67 5.36 -13.77
N THR A 99 20.29 5.18 -12.50
CA THR A 99 18.89 4.99 -12.09
C THR A 99 18.29 6.27 -11.55
N SER A 100 17.71 7.08 -12.45
CA SER A 100 17.07 8.35 -12.06
C SER A 100 15.78 8.12 -11.26
N VAL A 101 15.84 8.38 -9.95
CA VAL A 101 14.71 8.26 -9.03
C VAL A 101 14.58 9.52 -8.18
N SER A 102 13.37 9.88 -7.78
CA SER A 102 13.19 10.96 -6.82
C SER A 102 13.44 10.47 -5.39
N ASP A 103 13.90 11.36 -4.52
CA ASP A 103 14.03 11.11 -3.08
C ASP A 103 12.77 10.46 -2.47
N ARG A 104 11.58 10.95 -2.86
CA ARG A 104 10.30 10.37 -2.41
C ARG A 104 10.10 8.93 -2.87
N THR A 105 10.60 8.57 -4.05
CA THR A 105 10.53 7.19 -4.57
C THR A 105 11.47 6.28 -3.78
N THR A 106 12.67 6.76 -3.44
CA THR A 106 13.61 6.07 -2.55
C THR A 106 13.00 5.84 -1.17
N CYS A 107 12.42 6.88 -0.55
CA CYS A 107 11.72 6.76 0.74
C CYS A 107 10.59 5.73 0.70
N ARG A 108 9.74 5.75 -0.34
CA ARG A 108 8.65 4.77 -0.52
C ARG A 108 9.17 3.34 -0.63
N CYS A 109 10.29 3.16 -1.33
CA CYS A 109 10.95 1.86 -1.48
C CYS A 109 11.42 1.32 -0.13
N LEU A 110 12.06 2.16 0.69
CA LEU A 110 12.49 1.83 2.05
C LEU A 110 11.32 1.48 2.96
N SER A 111 10.26 2.31 2.99
CA SER A 111 9.09 2.04 3.82
C SER A 111 8.35 0.77 3.40
N GLN A 112 8.24 0.49 2.10
CA GLN A 112 7.64 -0.75 1.59
C GLN A 112 8.48 -1.99 1.96
N SER A 113 9.76 -1.79 2.30
CA SER A 113 10.68 -2.84 2.72
C SER A 113 10.80 -2.92 4.25
N GLY A 114 9.97 -2.18 5.00
CA GLY A 114 9.97 -2.16 6.47
C GLY A 114 11.13 -1.40 7.10
N LEU A 115 11.94 -0.69 6.31
CA LEU A 115 13.06 0.10 6.81
C LEU A 115 12.56 1.51 7.14
N HIS A 116 12.53 1.80 8.43
CA HIS A 116 12.10 3.09 8.95
C HIS A 116 13.27 3.79 9.66
N GLY A 117 13.39 5.10 9.46
CA GLY A 117 14.39 5.91 10.17
C GLY A 117 14.07 6.15 11.64
N ARG A 118 12.92 5.68 12.14
CA ARG A 118 12.49 5.86 13.53
C ARG A 118 12.90 4.63 14.35
N ARG A 119 13.55 4.85 15.49
CA ARG A 119 13.74 3.83 16.52
C ARG A 119 12.88 4.14 17.74
N PRO A 120 12.13 3.17 18.29
CA PRO A 120 11.39 3.39 19.53
C PRO A 120 12.36 3.71 20.66
N ARG A 121 12.05 4.76 21.44
CA ARG A 121 12.82 5.10 22.63
C ARG A 121 12.54 4.04 23.69
N ARG A 122 13.58 3.47 24.30
CA ARG A 122 13.41 2.62 25.49
C ARG A 122 12.82 3.48 26.61
N LYS A 123 11.65 3.10 27.11
CA LYS A 123 11.05 3.76 28.28
C LYS A 123 12.02 3.60 29.44
N GLN A 124 12.41 4.71 30.06
CA GLN A 124 13.22 4.65 31.28
C GLN A 124 12.41 3.91 32.35
N ILE A 125 13.05 2.95 33.03
CA ILE A 125 12.45 2.29 34.18
C ILE A 125 12.50 3.31 35.32
N ILE A 126 11.36 3.96 35.58
CA ILE A 126 11.21 4.81 36.76
C ILE A 126 11.20 3.87 37.96
N LYS A 127 12.22 3.95 38.83
CA LYS A 127 12.19 3.24 40.12
C LYS A 127 10.99 3.78 40.90
N LYS A 128 10.22 2.89 41.53
CA LYS A 128 9.15 3.33 42.44
C LYS A 128 9.77 4.27 43.48
N PRO A 129 9.16 5.43 43.76
CA PRO A 129 9.64 6.29 44.83
C PRO A 129 9.63 5.49 46.13
N ASP A 130 10.78 5.46 46.80
CA ASP A 130 10.89 4.84 48.11
C ASP A 130 10.36 5.84 49.14
N TRP A 131 9.15 5.56 49.63
CA TRP A 131 8.41 6.41 50.56
C TRP A 131 9.11 6.58 51.92
N ASN A 132 10.19 5.80 52.17
CA ASN A 132 11.04 5.88 53.37
C ASN A 132 12.28 6.77 53.21
N THR A 133 12.49 7.43 52.05
CA THR A 133 13.63 8.35 51.88
C THR A 133 13.31 9.72 52.50
N PRO A 134 14.06 10.25 53.49
CA PRO A 134 13.69 11.45 54.25
C PRO A 134 13.80 12.79 53.50
N ASN A 135 13.94 12.79 52.17
CA ASN A 135 14.28 14.00 51.40
C ASN A 135 13.14 14.53 50.53
N TYR A 136 11.89 14.14 50.81
CA TYR A 136 10.70 14.71 50.17
C TYR A 136 9.94 15.72 51.04
N MET A 137 10.40 15.99 52.26
CA MET A 137 9.70 16.86 53.22
C MET A 137 10.49 18.12 53.66
N LEU A 138 11.49 18.58 52.90
CA LEU A 138 12.21 19.82 53.21
C LEU A 138 11.98 20.87 52.13
N THR A 139 10.74 21.39 52.09
CA THR A 139 10.43 22.78 51.66
C THR A 139 8.96 23.05 51.99
N SER A 140 8.66 23.23 53.27
CA SER A 140 7.40 23.81 53.74
C SER A 140 7.69 25.16 54.39
N HIS A 141 7.90 26.20 53.57
CA HIS A 141 7.69 27.56 54.05
C HIS A 141 6.20 27.71 54.35
N LYS A 142 5.87 28.02 55.61
CA LYS A 142 4.51 28.23 56.12
C LYS A 142 3.77 29.23 55.24
N ALA A 143 2.79 28.76 54.49
CA ALA A 143 1.71 29.59 53.96
C ALA A 143 0.39 28.88 54.26
N SER A 144 -0.44 29.58 55.01
CA SER A 144 -1.80 29.28 55.43
C SER A 144 -2.66 28.48 54.44
N GLY A 145 -3.39 27.48 54.97
CA GLY A 145 -4.79 27.27 54.58
C GLY A 145 -5.16 25.90 53.99
N ARG A 146 -5.98 25.17 54.76
CA ARG A 146 -7.05 24.24 54.33
C ARG A 146 -6.58 22.87 53.75
N LEU A 147 -6.50 21.88 54.64
CA LEU A 147 -6.38 20.46 54.28
C LEU A 147 -7.72 19.92 53.75
N TYR A 148 -7.79 19.58 52.46
CA TYR A 148 -8.91 18.82 51.90
C TYR A 148 -8.66 17.32 52.09
N HIS A 149 -9.45 16.67 52.94
CA HIS A 149 -9.50 15.20 53.04
C HIS A 149 -10.40 14.64 51.94
N GLY A 150 -9.81 14.23 50.81
CA GLY A 150 -10.47 13.40 49.81
C GLY A 150 -10.22 11.92 50.10
N GLN A 151 -11.22 11.22 50.61
CA GLN A 151 -11.18 9.75 50.76
C GLN A 151 -11.18 9.08 49.38
N MET A 152 -10.16 8.28 49.08
CA MET A 152 -10.19 7.37 47.92
C MET A 152 -11.09 6.17 48.23
N ARG A 153 -12.20 6.09 47.49
CA ARG A 153 -13.12 4.96 47.47
C ARG A 153 -12.48 3.81 46.70
N GLN A 154 -12.18 2.70 47.37
CA GLN A 154 -11.64 1.50 46.71
C GLN A 154 -12.76 0.74 45.98
N LYS A 155 -12.42 0.16 44.83
CA LYS A 155 -13.20 -0.87 44.14
C LYS A 155 -12.71 -2.24 44.56
#